data_AF-A0A261Q5L3-F1
#
_entry.id   AF-A0A261Q5L3-F1
#
_cell.length_a   1.000
_cell.length_b   1.000
_cell.length_c   1.000
_cell.angle_alpha   90.00
_cell.angle_beta   90.00
_cell.angle_gamma   90.00
#
_symmetry.space_group_name_H-M   'P 1'
#
loop_
_entity.id
_entity.type
_entity.pdbx_description
1 polymer ?
#
loop_
_entity_poly.entity_id
_entity_poly.type
_entity_poly.pdbx_seq_one_letter_code
_entity_poly.pdbx_strand_id
1 'polypeptide(L)'
;MDQSISYKDKEINYMGLQVKKPHEMSDEELLKNEKYLKLAITMSVIAALLMLATGIYLTLSKGKFNAIAAASVAMVPLVLINAMNLKAVRTEKKGRSL
;
A
#
# COMPACT_ATOMS: atom_id res chain seq x y z
N MET A 1 23.79 24.86 -18.39
CA MET A 1 23.57 23.73 -17.48
C MET A 1 22.22 23.94 -16.83
N ASP A 2 21.27 23.10 -17.19
CA ASP A 2 19.86 23.18 -16.77
C ASP A 2 19.70 22.70 -15.32
N GLN A 3 19.35 23.60 -14.42
CA GLN A 3 19.15 23.31 -12.99
C GLN A 3 17.77 22.71 -12.68
N SER A 4 16.93 22.43 -13.68
CA SER A 4 15.58 21.89 -13.47
C SER A 4 15.53 20.39 -13.13
N ILE A 5 16.64 19.66 -13.29
CA ILE A 5 16.70 18.20 -13.03
C ILE A 5 17.04 17.91 -11.55
N SER A 6 17.49 18.90 -10.76
CA SER A 6 18.04 18.69 -9.40
C SER A 6 17.01 18.73 -8.26
N TYR A 7 15.74 19.04 -8.53
CA TYR A 7 14.70 19.13 -7.49
C TYR A 7 13.81 17.90 -7.37
N LYS A 8 13.83 16.98 -8.35
CA LYS A 8 12.93 15.82 -8.38
C LYS A 8 13.44 14.62 -7.57
N ASP A 9 14.74 14.60 -7.29
CA ASP A 9 15.45 13.52 -6.57
C ASP A 9 15.80 13.88 -5.11
N LYS A 10 15.26 14.99 -4.57
CA LYS A 10 15.27 15.19 -3.12
C LYS A 10 14.27 14.24 -2.50
N GLU A 11 14.79 13.06 -2.19
CA GLU A 11 14.21 12.04 -1.34
C GLU A 11 13.38 12.69 -0.24
N ILE A 12 12.10 12.34 -0.24
CA ILE A 12 11.19 12.62 0.84
C ILE A 12 11.56 11.67 1.98
N ASN A 13 12.69 11.95 2.64
CA ASN A 13 13.17 11.24 3.81
C ASN A 13 12.40 11.76 5.03
N TYR A 14 11.18 11.27 5.19
CA TYR A 14 10.49 11.31 6.47
C TYR A 14 10.74 9.96 7.16
N MET A 15 11.44 9.98 8.29
CA MET A 15 11.57 8.85 9.21
C MET A 15 12.31 7.60 8.67
N GLY A 16 13.30 7.75 7.78
CA GLY A 16 14.16 6.62 7.37
C GLY A 16 13.49 5.58 6.45
N LEU A 17 12.29 5.87 5.93
CA LEU A 17 11.63 5.07 4.90
C LEU A 17 12.09 5.54 3.52
N GLN A 18 13.23 5.01 3.05
CA GLN A 18 13.66 5.17 1.66
C GLN A 18 12.63 4.52 0.73
N VAL A 19 11.77 5.32 0.07
CA VAL A 19 10.84 4.83 -0.97
C VAL A 19 11.63 4.61 -2.26
N LYS A 20 12.47 3.57 -2.26
CA LYS A 20 13.21 3.14 -3.44
C LYS A 20 12.24 2.68 -4.52
N LYS A 21 12.52 3.03 -5.78
CA LYS A 21 11.81 2.42 -6.92
C LYS A 21 12.25 0.96 -7.05
N PRO A 22 11.42 0.07 -7.62
CA PRO A 22 11.76 -1.35 -7.73
C PRO A 22 13.12 -1.63 -8.39
N HIS A 23 13.53 -0.85 -9.41
CA HIS A 23 14.82 -1.03 -10.08
C HIS A 23 16.04 -0.64 -9.23
N GLU A 24 15.85 0.15 -8.17
CA GLU A 24 16.90 0.59 -7.24
C GLU A 24 17.07 -0.39 -6.06
N MET A 25 16.19 -1.39 -5.93
CA MET A 25 16.24 -2.38 -4.86
C MET A 25 17.24 -3.50 -5.18
N SER A 26 17.96 -3.98 -4.18
CA SER A 26 18.70 -5.25 -4.29
C SER A 26 17.73 -6.44 -4.39
N ASP A 27 18.21 -7.59 -4.83
CA ASP A 27 17.36 -8.79 -5.00
C ASP A 27 16.72 -9.24 -3.68
N GLU A 28 17.48 -9.15 -2.58
CA GLU A 28 16.97 -9.43 -1.24
C GLU A 28 15.90 -8.43 -0.80
N GLU A 29 16.12 -7.14 -1.06
CA GLU A 29 15.16 -6.08 -0.77
C GLU A 29 13.87 -6.29 -1.58
N LEU A 30 13.99 -6.66 -2.86
CA LEU A 30 12.87 -6.90 -3.77
C LEU A 30 12.01 -8.09 -3.30
N LEU A 31 12.65 -9.20 -2.90
CA LEU A 31 11.98 -10.39 -2.37
C LEU A 31 11.29 -10.13 -1.03
N LYS A 32 11.95 -9.38 -0.13
CA LYS A 32 11.36 -8.96 1.16
C LYS A 32 10.17 -8.04 0.91
N ASN A 33 10.32 -7.05 0.04
CA ASN A 33 9.27 -6.07 -0.24
C ASN A 33 8.03 -6.73 -0.86
N GLU A 34 8.19 -7.73 -1.75
CA GLU A 34 7.05 -8.50 -2.26
C GLU A 34 6.25 -9.16 -1.12
N LYS A 35 6.94 -9.77 -0.15
CA LYS A 35 6.30 -10.42 1.02
C LYS A 35 5.60 -9.39 1.90
N TYR A 36 6.25 -8.26 2.20
CA TYR A 36 5.67 -7.19 3.01
C TYR A 36 4.45 -6.58 2.34
N LEU A 37 4.49 -6.27 1.04
CA LEU A 37 3.35 -5.72 0.31
C LEU A 37 2.18 -6.72 0.26
N LYS A 38 2.44 -8.01 0.04
CA LYS A 38 1.40 -9.05 0.13
C LYS A 38 0.75 -9.09 1.51
N LEU A 39 1.56 -9.06 2.57
CA LEU A 39 1.08 -9.08 3.94
C LEU A 39 0.25 -7.82 4.25
N ALA A 40 0.75 -6.64 3.90
CA ALA A 40 0.07 -5.37 4.10
C ALA A 40 -1.29 -5.35 3.39
N ILE A 41 -1.34 -5.74 2.10
CA ILE A 41 -2.60 -5.84 1.35
C ILE A 41 -3.58 -6.80 2.05
N THR A 42 -3.10 -7.98 2.42
CA THR A 42 -3.94 -9.00 3.07
C THR A 42 -4.52 -8.49 4.38
N MET A 43 -3.69 -7.90 5.23
CA MET A 43 -4.12 -7.33 6.52
C MET A 43 -5.07 -6.16 6.34
N SER A 44 -4.81 -5.25 5.40
CA SER A 44 -5.71 -4.13 5.10
C SER A 44 -7.08 -4.61 4.61
N VAL A 45 -7.12 -5.63 3.74
CA VAL A 45 -8.40 -6.20 3.26
C VAL A 45 -9.16 -6.87 4.41
N ILE A 46 -8.49 -7.67 5.23
CA ILE A 46 -9.12 -8.32 6.40
C ILE A 46 -9.67 -7.26 7.37
N ALA A 47 -8.87 -6.24 7.69
CA ALA A 47 -9.30 -5.16 8.56
C ALA A 47 -10.50 -4.40 7.98
N ALA A 48 -10.47 -4.05 6.69
CA ALA A 48 -11.58 -3.38 6.02
C ALA A 48 -12.86 -4.22 6.05
N LEU A 49 -12.77 -5.54 5.83
CA LEU A 49 -13.92 -6.44 5.90
C LEU A 49 -14.50 -6.55 7.32
N LEU A 50 -13.64 -6.65 8.34
CA LEU A 50 -14.09 -6.68 9.74
C LEU A 50 -14.75 -5.35 10.14
N MET A 51 -14.18 -4.23 9.72
CA MET A 51 -14.76 -2.90 9.94
C MET A 51 -16.10 -2.75 9.21
N LEU A 52 -16.21 -3.23 7.97
CA LEU A 52 -17.45 -3.18 7.22
C LEU A 52 -18.53 -4.04 7.87
N ALA A 53 -18.20 -5.28 8.26
CA ALA A 53 -19.14 -6.18 8.95
C ALA A 53 -19.62 -5.58 10.27
N THR A 54 -18.69 -5.04 11.07
CA THR A 54 -19.00 -4.34 12.33
C THR A 54 -19.85 -3.10 12.07
N GLY A 55 -19.51 -2.33 11.04
CA GLY A 55 -20.25 -1.15 10.62
C GLY A 55 -21.68 -1.50 10.21
N ILE A 56 -21.88 -2.53 9.40
CA ILE A 56 -23.21 -3.01 9.00
C ILE A 56 -23.99 -3.46 10.23
N TYR A 57 -23.40 -4.29 11.10
CA TYR A 57 -24.05 -4.74 12.33
C TYR A 57 -24.52 -3.55 13.18
N LEU A 58 -23.64 -2.57 13.43
CA LEU A 58 -23.99 -1.39 14.22
C LEU A 58 -25.08 -0.54 13.56
N THR A 59 -25.06 -0.40 12.23
CA THR A 59 -26.10 0.34 11.52
C THR A 59 -27.45 -0.37 11.59
N LEU A 60 -27.49 -1.69 11.49
CA LEU A 60 -28.72 -2.47 11.65
C LEU A 60 -29.22 -2.46 13.10
N SER A 61 -28.33 -2.60 14.08
CA SER A 61 -28.72 -2.63 15.50
C SER A 61 -29.10 -1.26 16.07
N LYS A 62 -28.48 -0.17 15.59
CA LYS A 62 -28.70 1.19 16.12
C LYS A 62 -29.48 2.11 15.16
N GLY A 63 -29.81 1.63 13.97
CA GLY A 63 -30.57 2.36 12.94
C GLY A 63 -29.88 3.62 12.40
N LYS A 64 -28.56 3.77 12.60
CA LYS A 64 -27.82 4.99 12.22
C LYS A 64 -26.56 4.63 11.43
N PHE A 65 -26.24 5.44 10.43
CA PHE A 65 -24.95 5.37 9.77
C PHE A 65 -23.82 5.59 10.78
N ASN A 66 -22.70 4.89 10.61
CA ASN A 66 -21.55 5.01 11.49
C ASN A 66 -20.25 5.18 10.69
N ALA A 67 -19.30 5.89 11.31
CA ALA A 67 -18.01 6.19 10.70
C ALA A 67 -17.15 4.95 10.45
N ILE A 68 -17.38 3.82 11.12
CA ILE A 68 -16.61 2.58 10.93
C ILE A 68 -16.90 2.00 9.53
N ALA A 69 -18.17 2.00 9.11
CA ALA A 69 -18.54 1.63 7.75
C ALA A 69 -17.88 2.56 6.72
N ALA A 70 -17.89 3.87 6.95
CA ALA A 70 -17.23 4.84 6.07
C ALA A 70 -15.72 4.61 5.96
N ALA A 71 -15.06 4.36 7.10
CA ALA A 71 -13.62 4.12 7.18
C ALA A 71 -13.21 2.84 6.44
N SER A 72 -14.05 1.81 6.42
CA SER A 72 -13.80 0.60 5.63
C SER A 72 -13.73 0.90 4.12
N VAL A 73 -14.56 1.82 3.61
CA VAL A 73 -14.53 2.24 2.20
C VAL A 73 -13.30 3.12 1.92
N ALA A 74 -12.89 3.95 2.87
CA ALA A 74 -11.69 4.77 2.77
C ALA A 74 -10.39 3.93 2.67
N MET A 75 -10.41 2.65 3.08
CA MET A 75 -9.27 1.74 2.90
C MET A 75 -9.05 1.29 1.44
N VAL A 76 -10.04 1.42 0.56
CA VAL A 76 -9.94 1.00 -0.85
C VAL A 76 -8.75 1.63 -1.58
N PRO A 77 -8.56 2.96 -1.61
CA PRO A 77 -7.41 3.57 -2.28
C PRO A 77 -6.07 3.09 -1.71
N LEU A 78 -5.99 2.86 -0.39
CA LEU A 78 -4.78 2.33 0.25
C LEU A 78 -4.42 0.93 -0.27
N VAL A 79 -5.42 0.04 -0.34
CA VAL A 79 -5.24 -1.31 -0.88
C VAL A 79 -4.83 -1.26 -2.36
N LEU A 80 -5.44 -0.37 -3.15
CA LEU A 80 -5.11 -0.20 -4.57
C LEU A 80 -3.67 0.28 -4.78
N ILE A 81 -3.22 1.29 -4.03
CA ILE A 81 -1.83 1.79 -4.10
C ILE A 81 -0.85 0.66 -3.76
N ASN A 82 -1.11 -0.09 -2.70
CA ASN A 82 -0.26 -1.22 -2.32
C ASN A 82 -0.26 -2.33 -3.39
N ALA A 83 -1.40 -2.61 -4.01
CA ALA A 83 -1.51 -3.59 -5.10
C ALA A 83 -0.75 -3.14 -6.36
N MET A 84 -0.80 -1.85 -6.69
CA MET A 84 0.00 -1.26 -7.79
C MET A 84 1.49 -1.38 -7.50
N ASN A 85 1.92 -1.08 -6.28
CA ASN A 85 3.32 -1.25 -5.86
C ASN A 85 3.76 -2.72 -5.93
N LEU A 86 2.91 -3.65 -5.49
CA LEU A 86 3.19 -5.08 -5.58
C LEU A 86 3.33 -5.54 -7.04
N LYS A 87 2.51 -5.00 -7.96
CA LYS A 87 2.63 -5.29 -9.39
C LYS A 87 3.96 -4.77 -9.96
N ALA A 88 4.39 -3.57 -9.55
CA ALA A 88 5.67 -3.02 -9.99
C ALA A 88 6.86 -3.86 -9.50
N VAL A 89 6.87 -4.25 -8.22
CA VAL A 89 7.89 -5.15 -7.63
C VAL A 89 7.92 -6.50 -8.34
N ARG A 90 6.76 -7.10 -8.63
CA ARG A 90 6.68 -8.38 -9.36
C ARG A 90 7.17 -8.27 -10.80
N THR A 91 6.93 -7.14 -11.46
CA THR A 91 7.38 -6.90 -12.83
C THR A 91 8.90 -6.83 -12.87
N GLU A 92 9.51 -6.08 -11.96
CA GLU A 92 10.97 -6.02 -11.81
C GLU A 92 11.55 -7.40 -11.50
N LYS A 93 10.95 -8.11 -10.54
CA LYS A 93 11.40 -9.45 -10.12
C LYS A 93 11.41 -10.44 -11.29
N LYS A 94 10.35 -10.43 -12.10
CA LYS A 94 10.24 -11.25 -13.30
C LYS A 94 11.30 -10.86 -14.35
N GLY A 95 11.59 -9.57 -14.49
CA GLY A 95 12.66 -9.08 -15.37
C GLY A 95 14.06 -9.58 -14.96
N ARG A 96 14.28 -9.80 -13.67
CA ARG A 96 15.52 -10.34 -13.10
C ARG A 96 15.54 -11.87 -12.96
N SER A 97 14.46 -12.55 -13.36
CA SER A 97 14.31 -14.01 -13.21
C SER A 97 14.41 -14.51 -11.75
N LEU A 98 13.84 -13.75 -10.81
CA LEU A 98 13.79 -14.02 -9.36
C LEU A 98 12.38 -14.46 -8.89
#